data_AF-A0A3P6AU75-F1
#
_entry.id   AF-A0A3P6AU75-F1
#
_cell.length_a   1.000
_cell.length_b   1.000
_cell.length_c   1.000
_cell.angle_alpha   90.00
_cell.angle_beta   90.00
_cell.angle_gamma   90.00
#
_symmetry.space_group_name_H-M   'P 1'
#
loop_
_entity.id
_entity.type
_entity.pdbx_description
1 polymer ?
#
loop_
_entity_poly.entity_id
_entity_poly.type
_entity_poly.pdbx_seq_one_letter_code
_entity_poly.pdbx_strand_id
1 'polypeptide(L)'
;MSSFFFVFLLIIALFAGLSEASCPKQVLAFQNSFASSHDTLQVHCKSGDDDLGVHFVKFGDPVYSIRFGDNIFKGTYWDCFIQHGPKMEYFLNFRAYTSGPSRRCGQLHTWIAKEDGIYFSENGKPEEKTFDWTKV
;
A
#
# COMPACT_ATOMS: atom_id res chain seq x y z
N MET A 1 40.35 32.69 -17.84
CA MET A 1 39.82 31.32 -18.01
C MET A 1 39.39 30.63 -16.71
N SER A 2 39.78 31.09 -15.52
CA SER A 2 39.60 30.33 -14.26
C SER A 2 38.21 30.50 -13.61
N SER A 3 37.64 31.72 -13.61
CA SER A 3 36.39 32.02 -12.88
C SER A 3 35.13 31.34 -13.42
N PHE A 4 34.97 31.23 -14.75
CA PHE A 4 33.80 30.56 -15.36
C PHE A 4 33.72 29.06 -15.06
N PHE A 5 34.88 28.40 -14.88
CA PHE A 5 34.96 26.97 -14.58
C PHE A 5 34.43 26.69 -13.17
N PHE A 6 34.75 27.55 -12.20
CA PHE A 6 34.23 27.44 -10.83
C PHE A 6 32.73 27.66 -10.75
N VAL A 7 32.19 28.63 -11.51
CA VAL A 7 30.75 28.86 -11.57
C VAL A 7 30.02 27.65 -12.17
N PHE A 8 30.56 27.05 -13.24
CA PHE A 8 29.98 25.86 -13.86
C PHE A 8 30.03 24.64 -12.93
N LEU A 9 31.12 24.44 -12.19
CA LEU A 9 31.23 23.37 -11.19
C LEU A 9 30.28 23.57 -10.00
N LEU A 10 30.06 24.80 -9.55
CA LEU A 10 29.08 25.12 -8.50
C LEU A 10 27.64 24.87 -8.98
N ILE A 11 27.33 25.20 -10.23
CA ILE A 11 26.03 24.91 -10.85
C ILE A 11 25.81 23.39 -10.91
N ILE A 12 26.78 22.61 -11.41
CA ILE A 12 26.67 21.14 -11.45
C ILE A 12 26.52 20.54 -10.04
N ALA A 13 27.26 21.05 -9.05
CA ALA A 13 27.16 20.60 -7.67
C ALA A 13 25.79 20.91 -7.04
N LEU A 14 25.20 22.08 -7.36
CA LEU A 14 23.83 22.41 -6.95
C LEU A 14 22.79 21.50 -7.63
N PHE A 15 22.94 21.21 -8.93
CA PHE A 15 22.04 20.30 -9.65
C PHE A 15 22.18 18.83 -9.19
N ALA A 16 23.40 18.37 -8.88
CA ALA A 16 23.65 17.04 -8.30
C ALA A 16 23.19 16.94 -6.84
N GLY A 17 23.26 18.04 -6.07
CA GLY A 17 22.69 18.11 -4.71
C GLY A 17 21.16 18.09 -4.68
N LEU A 18 20.50 18.45 -5.78
CA LEU A 18 19.04 18.41 -5.95
C LEU A 18 18.51 17.03 -6.42
N SER A 19 19.38 16.13 -6.88
CA SER A 19 18.95 14.86 -7.49
C SER A 19 18.63 13.73 -6.49
N GLU A 20 18.72 13.95 -5.18
CA GLU A 20 18.64 12.89 -4.16
C GLU A 20 17.47 13.09 -3.16
N ALA A 21 16.36 13.69 -3.59
CA ALA A 21 15.06 13.44 -2.95
C ALA A 21 14.32 12.34 -3.73
N SER A 22 14.93 11.14 -3.79
CA SER A 22 14.25 9.97 -4.34
C SER A 22 12.99 9.71 -3.52
N CYS A 23 11.81 9.97 -4.09
CA CYS A 23 10.53 9.70 -3.44
C CYS A 23 10.34 8.18 -3.34
N PRO A 24 10.47 7.57 -2.15
CA PRO A 24 10.41 6.12 -2.04
C PRO A 24 9.00 5.63 -2.36
N LYS A 25 8.91 4.43 -2.92
CA LYS A 25 7.60 3.80 -3.18
C LYS A 25 6.83 3.62 -1.88
N GLN A 26 5.53 3.82 -1.97
CA GLN A 26 4.58 3.48 -0.92
C GLN A 26 4.34 1.98 -0.91
N VAL A 27 3.87 1.47 0.23
CA VAL A 27 3.57 0.05 0.43
C VAL A 27 2.13 -0.06 0.93
N LEU A 28 1.33 -0.86 0.22
CA LEU A 28 0.02 -1.32 0.67
C LEU A 28 0.15 -2.79 1.03
N ALA A 29 -0.12 -3.13 2.29
CA ALA A 29 0.17 -4.43 2.86
C ALA A 29 -1.10 -5.07 3.43
N PHE A 30 -1.23 -6.38 3.26
CA PHE A 30 -2.35 -7.20 3.71
C PHE A 30 -1.84 -8.31 4.62
N GLN A 31 -2.22 -8.24 5.88
CA GLN A 31 -1.82 -9.18 6.92
C GLN A 31 -3.00 -10.07 7.30
N ASN A 32 -2.76 -11.36 7.40
CA ASN A 32 -3.70 -12.31 7.96
C ASN A 32 -3.39 -12.54 9.45
N SER A 33 -4.35 -12.20 10.31
CA SER A 33 -4.27 -12.37 11.77
C SER A 33 -5.43 -13.21 12.32
N PHE A 34 -5.94 -14.18 11.55
CA PHE A 34 -6.98 -15.14 11.98
C PHE A 34 -6.42 -16.19 12.95
N ALA A 35 -6.07 -15.78 14.17
CA ALA A 35 -5.44 -16.61 15.18
C ALA A 35 -6.29 -17.80 15.66
N SER A 36 -7.62 -17.70 15.57
CA SER A 36 -8.52 -18.75 16.08
C SER A 36 -8.89 -19.77 15.00
N SER A 37 -9.21 -19.32 13.79
CA SER A 37 -9.64 -20.20 12.69
C SER A 37 -8.49 -20.68 11.81
N HIS A 38 -7.34 -19.98 11.83
CA HIS A 38 -6.22 -20.18 10.90
C HIS A 38 -6.65 -20.14 9.43
N ASP A 39 -7.71 -19.39 9.12
CA ASP A 39 -8.23 -19.27 7.77
C ASP A 39 -7.21 -18.65 6.81
N THR A 40 -7.42 -18.85 5.51
CA THR A 40 -6.64 -18.18 4.47
C THR A 40 -7.37 -16.91 4.02
N LEU A 41 -6.67 -15.78 4.04
CA LEU A 41 -7.17 -14.53 3.49
C LEU A 41 -6.91 -14.53 1.97
N GLN A 42 -7.96 -14.33 1.19
CA GLN A 42 -7.82 -14.02 -0.23
C GLN A 42 -7.85 -12.51 -0.44
N VAL A 43 -6.93 -12.00 -1.26
CA VAL A 43 -6.80 -10.58 -1.61
C VAL A 43 -6.74 -10.40 -3.12
N HIS A 44 -7.59 -9.54 -3.65
CA HIS A 44 -7.58 -9.11 -5.04
C HIS A 44 -7.67 -7.60 -5.11
N CYS A 45 -6.63 -6.94 -5.60
CA CYS A 45 -6.57 -5.48 -5.69
C CYS A 45 -6.32 -5.01 -7.11
N LYS A 46 -6.92 -3.87 -7.44
CA LYS A 46 -6.78 -3.20 -8.74
C LYS A 46 -6.61 -1.69 -8.60
N SER A 47 -5.87 -1.09 -9.53
CA SER A 47 -5.67 0.36 -9.64
C SER A 47 -5.73 0.77 -11.11
N GLY A 48 -6.85 1.35 -11.55
CA GLY A 48 -7.04 1.66 -12.97
C GLY A 48 -6.99 0.39 -13.82
N ASP A 49 -6.04 0.33 -14.77
CA ASP A 49 -5.81 -0.83 -15.64
C ASP A 49 -4.88 -1.89 -15.00
N ASP A 50 -4.27 -1.58 -13.86
CA ASP A 50 -3.38 -2.50 -13.14
C ASP A 50 -4.20 -3.44 -12.25
N ASP A 51 -4.46 -4.65 -12.74
CA ASP A 51 -5.04 -5.75 -11.96
C ASP A 51 -3.94 -6.72 -11.53
N LEU A 52 -3.77 -6.91 -10.21
CA LEU A 52 -2.74 -7.78 -9.65
C LEU A 52 -3.17 -9.25 -9.58
N GLY A 53 -4.44 -9.53 -9.85
CA GLY A 53 -5.04 -10.84 -9.68
C GLY A 53 -5.24 -11.22 -8.22
N VAL A 54 -5.48 -12.51 -8.01
CA VAL A 54 -5.85 -13.08 -6.73
C VAL A 54 -4.61 -13.61 -6.01
N HIS A 55 -4.43 -13.18 -4.76
CA HIS A 55 -3.39 -13.63 -3.86
C HIS A 55 -3.99 -14.26 -2.60
N PHE A 56 -3.28 -15.25 -2.05
CA PHE A 56 -3.69 -15.95 -0.83
C PHE A 56 -2.62 -15.75 0.25
N VAL A 57 -3.05 -15.35 1.44
CA VAL A 57 -2.20 -15.15 2.61
C VAL A 57 -2.68 -16.12 3.68
N LYS A 58 -1.92 -17.17 3.96
CA LYS A 58 -2.30 -18.14 5.01
C LYS A 58 -1.98 -17.57 6.38
N PHE A 59 -2.57 -18.18 7.41
CA PHE A 59 -2.21 -17.84 8.78
C PHE A 59 -0.71 -18.10 9.01
N GLY A 60 0.00 -17.08 9.53
CA GLY A 60 1.44 -17.12 9.77
C GLY A 60 2.32 -16.86 8.54
N ASP A 61 1.74 -16.70 7.34
CA ASP A 61 2.51 -16.31 6.16
C ASP A 61 3.04 -14.87 6.29
N PRO A 62 4.12 -14.53 5.57
CA PRO A 62 4.53 -13.15 5.40
C PRO A 62 3.40 -12.29 4.82
N VAL A 63 3.40 -11.01 5.20
CA VAL A 63 2.44 -10.01 4.73
C VAL A 63 2.49 -9.89 3.19
N TYR A 64 1.35 -9.96 2.52
CA TYR A 64 1.28 -9.67 1.08
C TYR A 64 1.39 -8.16 0.88
N SER A 65 2.30 -7.71 0.02
CA SER A 65 2.56 -6.27 -0.14
C SER A 65 2.66 -5.83 -1.60
N ILE A 66 2.09 -4.67 -1.88
CA ILE A 66 2.06 -4.00 -3.18
C ILE A 66 2.90 -2.74 -3.05
N ARG A 67 3.87 -2.55 -3.96
CA ARG A 67 4.74 -1.36 -3.99
C ARG A 67 4.40 -0.46 -5.15
N PHE A 68 3.98 0.77 -4.88
CA PHE A 68 3.48 1.71 -5.88
C PHE A 68 3.91 3.15 -5.59
N GLY A 69 3.68 4.06 -6.54
CA GLY A 69 3.93 5.49 -6.36
C GLY A 69 2.79 6.30 -6.97
N ASP A 70 2.49 7.46 -6.38
CA ASP A 70 1.39 8.28 -6.84
C ASP A 70 1.63 8.84 -8.23
N ASN A 71 0.59 8.79 -9.07
CA ASN A 71 0.49 9.57 -10.28
C ASN A 71 -0.30 10.86 -10.00
N ILE A 72 0.39 12.00 -9.90
CA ILE A 72 -0.25 13.28 -9.57
C ILE A 72 -1.27 13.71 -10.65
N PHE A 73 -1.05 13.32 -11.91
CA PHE A 73 -1.91 13.75 -13.02
C PHE A 73 -3.20 12.93 -13.14
N LYS A 74 -3.13 11.61 -12.91
CA LYS A 74 -4.28 10.70 -13.01
C LYS A 74 -4.91 10.36 -11.66
N GLY A 75 -4.22 10.65 -10.56
CA GLY A 75 -4.49 10.06 -9.26
C GLY A 75 -4.04 8.60 -9.20
N THR A 76 -3.92 8.07 -7.98
CA THR A 76 -3.68 6.66 -7.71
C THR A 76 -4.64 6.21 -6.63
N TYR A 77 -5.32 5.10 -6.87
CA TYR A 77 -6.23 4.50 -5.89
C TYR A 77 -6.16 2.99 -6.04
N TRP A 78 -6.31 2.28 -4.93
CA TRP A 78 -6.39 0.82 -4.92
C TRP A 78 -7.76 0.41 -4.41
N ASP A 79 -8.56 -0.19 -5.27
CA ASP A 79 -9.81 -0.84 -4.90
C ASP A 79 -9.54 -2.33 -4.71
N CYS A 80 -9.93 -2.86 -3.57
CA CYS A 80 -9.60 -4.22 -3.16
C CYS A 80 -10.85 -4.99 -2.76
N PHE A 81 -10.90 -6.24 -3.20
CA PHE A 81 -11.82 -7.25 -2.76
C PHE A 81 -11.04 -8.27 -1.93
N ILE A 82 -11.51 -8.52 -0.70
CA ILE A 82 -10.90 -9.49 0.18
C ILE A 82 -11.98 -10.42 0.73
N GLN A 83 -11.63 -11.70 0.91
CA GLN A 83 -12.56 -12.69 1.44
C GLN A 83 -11.86 -13.81 2.20
N HIS A 84 -12.59 -14.48 3.09
CA HIS A 84 -12.08 -15.57 3.91
C HIS A 84 -13.20 -16.51 4.39
N GLY A 85 -12.80 -17.51 5.17
CA GLY A 85 -13.68 -18.48 5.81
C GLY A 85 -14.09 -19.64 4.89
N PRO A 86 -14.87 -20.59 5.43
CA PRO A 86 -15.36 -21.72 4.67
C PRO A 86 -16.15 -21.23 3.45
N LYS A 87 -15.79 -21.73 2.25
CA LYS A 87 -16.42 -21.34 0.99
C LYS A 87 -16.36 -19.83 0.67
N MET A 88 -15.46 -19.07 1.30
CA MET A 88 -15.32 -17.63 1.12
C MET A 88 -16.60 -16.83 1.45
N GLU A 89 -17.30 -17.26 2.49
CA GLU A 89 -18.59 -16.66 2.89
C GLU A 89 -18.45 -15.27 3.53
N TYR A 90 -17.27 -14.89 4.00
CA TYR A 90 -17.00 -13.54 4.51
C TYR A 90 -16.20 -12.73 3.49
N PHE A 91 -16.67 -11.54 3.16
CA PHE A 91 -16.05 -10.71 2.13
C PHE A 91 -16.19 -9.21 2.40
N LEU A 92 -15.37 -8.43 1.72
CA LEU A 92 -15.41 -6.97 1.72
C LEU A 92 -14.88 -6.44 0.39
N ASN A 93 -15.53 -5.41 -0.15
CA ASN A 93 -15.02 -4.60 -1.25
C ASN A 93 -14.85 -3.15 -0.75
N PHE A 94 -13.65 -2.60 -0.86
CA PHE A 94 -13.34 -1.29 -0.31
C PHE A 94 -12.17 -0.61 -1.02
N ARG A 95 -12.07 0.71 -0.86
CA ARG A 95 -10.92 1.49 -1.33
C ARG A 95 -9.81 1.47 -0.28
N ALA A 96 -8.78 0.69 -0.55
CA ALA A 96 -7.64 0.46 0.33
C ALA A 96 -6.62 1.63 0.32
N TYR A 97 -6.60 2.43 -0.74
CA TYR A 97 -5.74 3.62 -0.85
C TYR A 97 -6.33 4.66 -1.79
N THR A 98 -6.09 5.95 -1.50
CA THR A 98 -6.32 7.08 -2.44
C THR A 98 -5.20 8.10 -2.29
N SER A 99 -4.63 8.53 -3.42
CA SER A 99 -3.61 9.57 -3.47
C SER A 99 -4.18 10.93 -3.08
N GLY A 100 -3.38 11.74 -2.40
CA GLY A 100 -3.72 13.12 -2.08
C GLY A 100 -3.46 14.10 -3.23
N PRO A 101 -3.69 15.40 -2.99
CA PRO A 101 -3.38 16.46 -3.97
C PRO A 101 -1.88 16.65 -4.20
N SER A 102 -1.04 16.18 -3.26
CA SER A 102 0.41 16.15 -3.37
C SER A 102 0.92 14.71 -3.34
N ARG A 103 2.05 14.47 -4.01
CA ARG A 103 2.69 13.15 -4.05
C ARG A 103 3.12 12.73 -2.65
N ARG A 104 2.64 11.57 -2.21
CA ARG A 104 3.09 10.93 -0.98
C ARG A 104 4.22 9.96 -1.29
N CYS A 105 5.15 9.84 -0.34
CA CYS A 105 6.39 9.08 -0.52
C CYS A 105 6.64 8.22 0.72
N GLY A 106 7.05 6.97 0.50
CA GLY A 106 7.51 6.06 1.56
C GLY A 106 6.48 5.69 2.63
N GLN A 107 5.19 5.93 2.41
CA GLN A 107 4.15 5.55 3.38
C GLN A 107 3.91 4.04 3.36
N LEU A 108 3.63 3.50 4.54
CA LEU A 108 3.15 2.13 4.75
C LEU A 108 1.69 2.16 5.19
N HIS A 109 0.84 1.47 4.43
CA HIS A 109 -0.58 1.29 4.69
C HIS A 109 -0.82 -0.19 4.90
N THR A 110 -1.16 -0.61 6.12
CA THR A 110 -1.35 -2.03 6.47
C THR A 110 -2.81 -2.29 6.79
N TRP A 111 -3.42 -3.17 6.01
CA TRP A 111 -4.75 -3.73 6.26
C TRP A 111 -4.61 -5.10 6.92
N ILE A 112 -5.23 -5.27 8.08
CA ILE A 112 -5.03 -6.42 8.96
C ILE A 112 -6.38 -7.11 9.11
N ALA A 113 -6.46 -8.33 8.62
CA ALA A 113 -7.66 -9.15 8.69
C ALA A 113 -7.69 -9.92 10.00
N LYS A 114 -8.77 -9.71 10.77
CA LYS A 114 -9.08 -10.42 12.02
C LYS A 114 -10.45 -11.04 11.92
N GLU A 115 -10.77 -11.93 12.85
CA GLU A 115 -12.02 -12.70 12.86
C GLU A 115 -13.25 -11.80 12.85
N ASP A 116 -13.21 -10.67 13.56
CA ASP A 116 -14.35 -9.77 13.72
C ASP A 116 -14.38 -8.63 12.70
N GLY A 117 -13.33 -8.44 11.90
CA GLY A 117 -13.29 -7.39 10.88
C GLY A 117 -11.91 -7.04 10.37
N ILE A 118 -11.84 -5.89 9.73
CA ILE A 118 -10.63 -5.35 9.09
C ILE A 118 -10.14 -4.13 9.84
N TYR A 119 -8.86 -4.16 10.17
CA TYR A 119 -8.16 -3.10 10.86
C TYR A 119 -7.19 -2.40 9.92
N PHE A 120 -6.95 -1.12 10.16
CA PHE A 120 -6.03 -0.29 9.40
C PHE A 120 -4.95 0.30 10.29
N SER A 121 -3.70 0.25 9.82
CA SER A 121 -2.56 0.92 10.44
C SER A 121 -1.78 1.70 9.37
N GLU A 122 -1.50 2.97 9.66
CA GLU A 122 -0.66 3.82 8.83
C GLU A 122 0.71 4.03 9.51
N ASN A 123 1.80 3.69 8.81
CA ASN A 123 3.17 3.87 9.26
C ASN A 123 3.47 3.27 10.64
N GLY A 124 2.83 2.13 10.97
CA GLY A 124 3.04 1.43 12.24
C GLY A 124 2.36 2.07 13.45
N LYS A 125 1.47 3.06 13.24
CA LYS A 125 0.56 3.56 14.29
C LYS A 125 -0.34 2.43 14.80
N PRO A 126 -0.92 2.56 16.00
CA PRO A 126 -1.92 1.62 16.49
C PRO A 126 -3.01 1.38 15.45
N GLU A 127 -3.38 0.11 15.30
CA GLU A 127 -4.38 -0.30 14.33
C GLU A 127 -5.80 0.05 14.81
N GLU A 128 -6.66 0.49 13.89
CA GLU A 128 -8.04 0.86 14.19
C GLU A 128 -8.99 0.01 13.36
N LYS A 129 -10.04 -0.52 14.00
CA LYS A 129 -11.07 -1.28 13.30
C LYS A 129 -11.80 -0.35 12.32
N THR A 130 -11.73 -0.66 11.04
CA THR A 130 -12.29 0.19 9.98
C THR A 130 -13.56 -0.41 9.39
N PHE A 131 -13.61 -1.73 9.25
CA PHE A 131 -14.76 -2.42 8.66
C PHE A 131 -15.12 -3.70 9.42
N ASP A 132 -16.41 -4.02 9.43
CA ASP A 132 -16.91 -5.35 9.78
C ASP A 132 -17.00 -6.21 8.51
N TRP A 133 -16.93 -7.54 8.68
CA TRP A 133 -17.13 -8.47 7.57
C TRP A 133 -18.58 -8.49 7.10
N THR A 134 -18.78 -8.55 5.79
CA THR A 134 -20.08 -8.94 5.21
C THR A 134 -20.11 -10.45 5.06
N LYS A 135 -21.21 -11.09 5.47
CA LYS A 135 -21.42 -12.53 5.30
C LYS A 135 -22.49 -12.80 4.24
N VAL A 136 -22.24 -13.76 3.34
CA VAL A 136 -23.24 -14.29 2.40
C VAL A 136 -24.16 -15.28 3.10
#